data_AF-A0A6N0X3U2-F1
#
_entry.id   AF-A0A6N0X3U2-F1
#
_cell.length_a   1.000
_cell.length_b   1.000
_cell.length_c   1.000
_cell.angle_alpha   90.00
_cell.angle_beta   90.00
_cell.angle_gamma   90.00
#
_symmetry.space_group_name_H-M   'P 1'
#
loop_
_entity.id
_entity.type
_entity.pdbx_description
1 polymer ?
#
loop_
_entity_poly.entity_id
_entity_poly.type
_entity_poly.pdbx_seq_one_letter_code
_entity_poly.pdbx_strand_id
1 'polypeptide(L)'
;MNGSLWSIPYEFWCYLGVMALGIAGLLGRRPVYPLIAVGVMAVRAWLDMTGRHPAGGWLQPIIGVAYFWFNVLPPFVLGGAAYIWRDRIPRSGWLLAGLVAATLIAAHLPLADPPRLVLTRLLLPPTLVYGVLYLAFHPRLHMGDAARYGDFSYGTYLYAFPIQQMLAVLLRGKVAFPVYLGAAMVCSLAAGVASWYLVERWFLPRIRSGPRHEKDARPLAEEATLVAP
;
A
#
# COMPACT_ATOMS: atom_id res chain seq x y z
N MET A 1 -6.03 12.59 -16.67
CA MET A 1 -6.45 11.24 -16.23
C MET A 1 -6.56 11.25 -14.71
N ASN A 2 -7.61 10.69 -14.10
CA ASN A 2 -7.74 10.64 -12.64
C ASN A 2 -6.69 9.68 -12.04
N GLY A 3 -5.65 10.23 -11.42
CA GLY A 3 -4.48 9.48 -10.95
C GLY A 3 -4.71 8.57 -9.74
N SER A 4 -5.84 8.69 -9.01
CA SER A 4 -6.22 7.71 -7.98
C SER A 4 -7.06 6.58 -8.57
N LEU A 5 -8.17 6.91 -9.24
CA LEU A 5 -9.21 5.96 -9.69
C LEU A 5 -8.73 4.83 -10.61
N TRP A 6 -7.58 4.99 -11.29
CA TRP A 6 -7.09 3.97 -12.22
C TRP A 6 -6.69 2.66 -11.51
N SER A 7 -6.36 2.67 -10.20
CA SER A 7 -5.96 1.46 -9.48
C SER A 7 -7.15 0.60 -9.03
N ILE A 8 -8.35 1.18 -8.91
CA ILE A 8 -9.55 0.49 -8.38
C ILE A 8 -9.86 -0.83 -9.12
N PRO A 9 -9.88 -0.90 -10.47
CA PRO A 9 -10.15 -2.16 -11.16
C PRO A 9 -9.13 -3.24 -10.79
N TYR A 10 -7.85 -2.88 -10.68
CA TYR A 10 -6.79 -3.81 -10.30
C TYR A 10 -6.97 -4.33 -8.88
N GLU A 11 -7.34 -3.44 -7.94
CA GLU A 11 -7.61 -3.81 -6.54
C GLU A 11 -8.78 -4.79 -6.45
N PHE A 12 -9.88 -4.53 -7.15
CA PHE A 12 -11.04 -5.43 -7.21
C PHE A 12 -10.64 -6.85 -7.63
N TRP A 13 -9.86 -6.98 -8.70
CA TRP A 13 -9.36 -8.27 -9.17
C TRP A 13 -8.35 -8.91 -8.20
N CYS A 14 -7.54 -8.12 -7.48
CA CYS A 14 -6.67 -8.64 -6.43
C CYS A 14 -7.49 -9.28 -5.29
N TYR A 15 -8.61 -8.66 -4.89
CA TYR A 15 -9.52 -9.26 -3.91
C TYR A 15 -10.17 -10.55 -4.42
N LEU A 16 -10.58 -10.60 -5.69
CA LEU A 16 -11.05 -11.85 -6.30
C LEU A 16 -9.95 -12.92 -6.33
N GLY A 17 -8.70 -12.54 -6.58
CA GLY A 17 -7.54 -13.42 -6.50
C GLY A 17 -7.32 -13.99 -5.10
N VAL A 18 -7.41 -13.15 -4.06
CA VAL A 18 -7.36 -13.58 -2.65
C VAL A 18 -8.49 -14.54 -2.33
N MET A 19 -9.71 -14.24 -2.78
CA MET A 19 -10.87 -15.13 -2.63
C MET A 19 -10.62 -16.49 -3.29
N ALA A 20 -10.11 -16.51 -4.53
CA ALA A 20 -9.76 -17.74 -5.23
C ALA A 20 -8.67 -18.54 -4.51
N LEU A 21 -7.63 -17.88 -4.00
CA LEU A 21 -6.59 -18.51 -3.18
C LEU A 21 -7.16 -19.07 -1.86
N GLY A 22 -8.16 -18.40 -1.29
CA GLY A 22 -8.92 -18.87 -0.13
C GLY A 22 -9.69 -20.15 -0.42
N ILE A 23 -10.48 -20.17 -1.50
CA ILE A 23 -11.24 -21.35 -1.95
C ILE A 23 -10.31 -22.52 -2.27
N ALA A 24 -9.15 -22.25 -2.87
CA ALA A 24 -8.13 -23.27 -3.18
C ALA A 24 -7.36 -23.77 -1.94
N GLY A 25 -7.59 -23.21 -0.74
CA GLY A 25 -6.85 -23.59 0.47
C GLY A 25 -5.37 -23.17 0.46
N LEU A 26 -5.00 -22.24 -0.42
CA LEU A 26 -3.62 -21.77 -0.59
C LEU A 26 -3.27 -20.59 0.32
N LEU A 27 -4.28 -19.91 0.88
CA LEU A 27 -4.11 -18.71 1.69
C LEU A 27 -3.23 -18.93 2.94
N GLY A 28 -3.33 -20.11 3.55
CA GLY A 28 -2.54 -20.48 4.73
C GLY A 28 -1.11 -20.95 4.41
N ARG A 29 -0.79 -21.17 3.12
CA ARG A 29 0.54 -21.64 2.73
C ARG A 29 1.50 -20.47 2.67
N ARG A 30 2.37 -20.40 3.68
CA ARG A 30 3.44 -19.41 3.83
C ARG A 30 4.13 -19.05 2.50
N PRO A 31 4.63 -19.98 1.67
CA PRO A 31 5.41 -19.59 0.48
C PRO A 31 4.58 -19.00 -0.68
N VAL A 32 3.25 -19.06 -0.67
CA VAL A 32 2.43 -18.66 -1.84
C VAL A 32 2.60 -17.17 -2.15
N TYR A 33 2.44 -16.30 -1.17
CA TYR A 33 2.56 -14.85 -1.36
C TYR A 33 3.94 -14.39 -1.84
N PRO A 34 5.09 -14.77 -1.24
CA PRO A 34 6.38 -14.31 -1.72
C PRO A 34 6.73 -14.93 -3.08
N LEU A 35 6.27 -16.15 -3.39
CA LEU A 35 6.47 -16.74 -4.72
C LEU A 35 5.75 -15.92 -5.79
N ILE A 36 4.50 -15.50 -5.52
CA ILE A 36 3.78 -14.59 -6.42
C ILE A 36 4.51 -13.25 -6.52
N ALA A 37 4.93 -12.65 -5.39
CA ALA A 37 5.63 -11.37 -5.40
C ALA A 37 6.94 -11.43 -6.20
N VAL A 38 7.79 -12.42 -5.93
CA VAL A 38 9.06 -12.64 -6.65
C VAL A 38 8.80 -12.91 -8.12
N GLY A 39 7.82 -13.75 -8.46
CA GLY A 39 7.47 -14.04 -9.86
C GLY A 39 7.04 -12.78 -10.62
N VAL A 40 6.13 -11.99 -10.05
CA VAL A 40 5.65 -10.74 -10.65
C VAL A 40 6.79 -9.72 -10.78
N MET A 41 7.64 -9.60 -9.76
CA MET A 41 8.78 -8.68 -9.78
C MET A 41 9.87 -9.12 -10.78
N ALA A 42 10.11 -10.42 -10.93
CA ALA A 42 11.05 -10.96 -11.92
C ALA A 42 10.56 -10.72 -13.35
N VAL A 43 9.27 -10.98 -13.62
CA VAL A 43 8.66 -10.69 -14.93
C VAL A 43 8.74 -9.19 -15.23
N ARG A 44 8.43 -8.33 -14.25
CA ARG A 44 8.58 -6.88 -14.39
C ARG A 44 10.01 -6.49 -14.74
N ALA A 45 11.00 -7.00 -14.01
CA ALA A 45 12.40 -6.70 -14.25
C ALA A 45 12.82 -7.12 -15.67
N TRP A 46 12.37 -8.29 -16.13
CA TRP A 46 12.61 -8.75 -17.50
C TRP A 46 11.96 -7.86 -18.56
N LEU A 47 10.72 -7.42 -18.35
CA LEU A 47 10.03 -6.49 -19.26
C LEU A 47 10.74 -5.15 -19.35
N ASP A 48 11.13 -4.59 -18.20
CA ASP A 48 11.85 -3.32 -18.11
C ASP A 48 13.26 -3.42 -18.74
N MET A 49 13.95 -4.54 -18.56
CA MET A 49 15.24 -4.81 -19.21
C MET A 49 15.12 -4.94 -20.73
N THR A 50 14.04 -5.52 -21.24
CA THR A 50 13.81 -5.71 -22.67
C THR A 50 13.10 -4.53 -23.35
N GLY A 51 12.74 -3.48 -22.59
CA GLY A 51 11.97 -2.34 -23.08
C GLY A 51 10.55 -2.70 -23.56
N ARG A 52 10.05 -3.89 -23.19
CA ARG A 52 8.75 -4.40 -23.62
C ARG A 52 7.68 -3.90 -22.67
N HIS A 53 6.90 -2.95 -23.13
CA HIS A 53 5.71 -2.49 -22.41
C HIS A 53 4.47 -3.02 -23.15
N PRO A 54 3.98 -4.23 -22.81
CA PRO A 54 2.80 -4.77 -23.46
C PRO A 54 1.62 -3.81 -23.27
N ALA A 55 1.19 -3.22 -24.38
CA ALA A 55 -0.04 -2.44 -24.45
C ALA A 55 -1.24 -3.36 -24.21
N GLY A 56 -2.36 -2.80 -23.78
CA GLY A 56 -3.52 -3.62 -23.45
C GLY A 56 -4.13 -4.25 -24.70
N GLY A 57 -4.50 -5.53 -24.56
CA GLY A 57 -5.28 -6.25 -25.57
C GLY A 57 -6.77 -6.01 -25.41
N TRP A 58 -7.59 -6.84 -26.07
CA TRP A 58 -9.06 -6.80 -25.99
C TRP A 58 -9.61 -6.93 -24.56
N LEU A 59 -8.84 -7.47 -23.62
CA LEU A 59 -9.17 -7.58 -22.20
C LEU A 59 -8.94 -6.27 -21.41
N GLN A 60 -8.24 -5.28 -21.96
CA GLN A 60 -7.89 -4.03 -21.26
C GLN A 60 -9.09 -3.31 -20.60
N PRO A 61 -10.30 -3.23 -21.20
CA PRO A 61 -11.44 -2.58 -20.56
C PRO A 61 -11.91 -3.30 -19.28
N ILE A 62 -11.58 -4.59 -19.14
CA ILE A 62 -12.04 -5.45 -18.05
C ILE A 62 -10.98 -5.56 -16.95
N ILE A 63 -9.73 -5.84 -17.33
CA ILE A 63 -8.63 -6.11 -16.38
C ILE A 63 -7.62 -4.97 -16.27
N GLY A 64 -7.81 -3.88 -17.01
CA GLY A 64 -6.84 -2.79 -17.10
C GLY A 64 -5.64 -3.12 -18.00
N VAL A 65 -4.75 -2.14 -18.16
CA VAL A 65 -3.49 -2.27 -18.90
C VAL A 65 -2.57 -3.27 -18.19
N ALA A 66 -2.12 -4.28 -18.92
CA ALA A 66 -1.27 -5.38 -18.43
C ALA A 66 -0.02 -4.86 -17.69
N TYR A 67 0.67 -3.88 -18.26
CA TYR A 67 1.90 -3.33 -17.67
C TYR A 67 1.69 -2.68 -16.29
N PHE A 68 0.52 -2.10 -16.03
CA PHE A 68 0.25 -1.45 -14.75
C PHE A 68 0.00 -2.44 -13.59
N TRP A 69 -0.33 -3.70 -13.88
CA TRP A 69 -0.39 -4.76 -12.86
C TRP A 69 0.93 -4.89 -12.10
N PHE A 70 2.06 -4.68 -12.76
CA PHE A 70 3.37 -4.76 -12.14
C PHE A 70 3.66 -3.61 -11.15
N ASN A 71 2.83 -2.56 -11.13
CA ASN A 71 2.90 -1.48 -10.14
C ASN A 71 2.01 -1.76 -8.91
N VAL A 72 0.85 -2.40 -9.12
CA VAL A 72 -0.18 -2.59 -8.08
C VAL A 72 -0.03 -3.93 -7.37
N LEU A 73 0.25 -5.00 -8.10
CA LEU A 73 0.26 -6.36 -7.56
C LEU A 73 1.41 -6.62 -6.58
N PRO A 74 2.66 -6.17 -6.80
CA PRO A 74 3.73 -6.39 -5.83
C PRO A 74 3.45 -5.83 -4.43
N PRO A 75 3.07 -4.54 -4.24
CA PRO A 75 2.78 -4.04 -2.90
C PRO A 75 1.57 -4.73 -2.27
N PHE A 76 0.55 -5.10 -3.05
CA PHE A 76 -0.62 -5.85 -2.55
C PHE A 76 -0.22 -7.22 -1.97
N VAL A 77 0.53 -8.00 -2.75
CA VAL A 77 0.95 -9.35 -2.36
C VAL A 77 2.00 -9.30 -1.24
N LEU A 78 2.91 -8.33 -1.25
CA LEU A 78 3.86 -8.11 -0.17
C LEU A 78 3.16 -7.71 1.14
N GLY A 79 2.07 -6.93 1.08
CA GLY A 79 1.23 -6.65 2.23
C GLY A 79 0.58 -7.92 2.80
N GLY A 80 0.05 -8.80 1.92
CA GLY A 80 -0.48 -10.11 2.32
C GLY A 80 0.57 -11.04 2.92
N ALA A 81 1.76 -11.09 2.32
CA ALA A 81 2.92 -11.78 2.89
C ALA A 81 3.26 -11.24 4.29
N ALA A 82 3.32 -9.92 4.43
CA ALA A 82 3.62 -9.29 5.71
C ALA A 82 2.59 -9.62 6.80
N TYR A 83 1.32 -9.78 6.43
CA TYR A 83 0.28 -10.23 7.36
C TYR A 83 0.51 -11.68 7.83
N ILE A 84 0.86 -12.60 6.93
CA ILE A 84 1.13 -14.01 7.28
C ILE A 84 2.39 -14.16 8.15
N TRP A 85 3.42 -13.32 7.93
CA TRP A 85 4.66 -13.30 8.71
C TRP A 85 4.72 -12.19 9.76
N ARG A 86 3.59 -11.66 10.19
CA ARG A 86 3.54 -10.54 11.14
C ARG A 86 4.31 -10.82 12.44
N ASP A 87 4.37 -12.07 12.87
CA ASP A 87 5.07 -12.49 14.10
C ASP A 87 6.59 -12.58 13.93
N ARG A 88 7.09 -12.55 12.69
CA ARG A 88 8.53 -12.67 12.36
C ARG A 88 9.15 -11.39 11.82
N ILE A 89 8.35 -10.41 11.40
CA ILE A 89 8.87 -9.17 10.82
C ILE A 89 9.37 -8.28 11.96
N PRO A 90 10.69 -8.01 12.04
CA PRO A 90 11.23 -7.16 13.09
C PRO A 90 10.75 -5.72 12.87
N ARG A 91 10.36 -5.05 13.95
CA ARG A 91 10.00 -3.63 13.94
C ARG A 91 11.24 -2.78 14.20
N SER A 92 12.09 -2.67 13.20
CA SER A 92 13.35 -1.91 13.29
C SER A 92 13.30 -0.64 12.46
N GLY A 93 13.56 0.50 13.09
CA GLY A 93 13.75 1.78 12.40
C GLY A 93 15.02 1.80 11.54
N TRP A 94 16.05 1.04 11.94
CA TRP A 94 17.27 0.86 11.14
C TRP A 94 17.00 0.09 9.85
N LEU A 95 16.12 -0.91 9.90
CA LEU A 95 15.69 -1.62 8.68
C LEU A 95 14.94 -0.68 7.74
N LEU A 96 14.06 0.18 8.25
CA LEU A 96 13.37 1.18 7.44
C LEU A 96 14.38 2.16 6.81
N ALA A 97 15.27 2.72 7.62
CA ALA A 97 16.30 3.65 7.15
C ALA A 97 17.20 3.01 6.10
N GLY A 98 17.60 1.75 6.30
CA GLY A 98 18.39 0.97 5.34
C GLY A 98 17.66 0.74 4.02
N LEU A 99 16.37 0.37 4.05
CA LEU A 99 15.55 0.18 2.85
C LEU A 99 15.32 1.48 2.07
N VAL A 100 15.02 2.57 2.78
CA VAL A 100 14.89 3.91 2.18
C VAL A 100 16.22 4.35 1.57
N ALA A 101 17.32 4.23 2.31
CA ALA A 101 18.65 4.56 1.81
C ALA A 101 19.02 3.73 0.58
N ALA A 102 18.80 2.41 0.61
CA ALA A 102 19.06 1.53 -0.53
C ALA A 102 18.25 1.92 -1.76
N THR A 103 16.98 2.28 -1.58
CA THR A 103 16.11 2.73 -2.68
C THR A 103 16.56 4.07 -3.25
N LEU A 104 16.97 5.02 -2.40
CA LEU A 104 17.50 6.33 -2.83
C LEU A 104 18.86 6.17 -3.54
N ILE A 105 19.75 5.36 -2.99
CA ILE A 105 21.05 5.04 -3.61
C ILE A 105 20.83 4.40 -4.98
N ALA A 106 19.91 3.44 -5.09
CA ALA A 106 19.57 2.82 -6.38
C ALA A 106 19.03 3.84 -7.40
N ALA A 107 18.24 4.81 -6.97
CA ALA A 107 17.69 5.86 -7.84
C ALA A 107 18.76 6.82 -8.37
N HIS A 108 19.80 7.07 -7.58
CA HIS A 108 20.88 8.04 -7.86
C HIS A 108 22.21 7.40 -8.30
N LEU A 109 22.27 6.08 -8.45
CA LEU A 109 23.46 5.39 -8.94
C LEU A 109 23.79 5.86 -10.37
N PRO A 110 25.07 6.11 -10.72
CA PRO A 110 25.49 6.53 -12.06
C PRO A 110 25.50 5.33 -13.04
N LEU A 111 24.39 4.63 -13.13
CA LEU A 111 24.13 3.55 -14.08
C LEU A 111 23.31 4.10 -15.24
N ALA A 112 23.65 3.70 -16.47
CA ALA A 112 22.79 3.94 -17.62
C ALA A 112 21.46 3.18 -17.46
N ASP A 113 20.36 3.74 -17.98
CA ASP A 113 19.08 3.03 -18.07
C ASP A 113 19.17 1.91 -19.12
N PRO A 114 18.49 0.75 -18.94
CA PRO A 114 17.47 0.43 -17.94
C PRO A 114 17.88 -0.14 -16.56
N PRO A 115 19.11 -0.67 -16.29
CA PRO A 115 19.46 -1.31 -15.01
C PRO A 115 19.13 -0.49 -13.75
N ARG A 116 19.41 0.81 -13.78
CA ARG A 116 19.12 1.73 -12.66
C ARG A 116 17.63 1.76 -12.32
N LEU A 117 16.80 1.88 -13.35
CA LEU A 117 15.34 1.93 -13.22
C LEU A 117 14.79 0.61 -12.68
N VAL A 118 15.29 -0.52 -13.18
CA VAL A 118 14.92 -1.86 -12.72
C VAL A 118 15.23 -2.05 -11.24
N LEU A 119 16.46 -1.71 -10.81
CA LEU A 119 16.89 -1.82 -9.42
C LEU A 119 16.00 -0.97 -8.50
N THR A 120 15.74 0.28 -8.88
CA THR A 120 14.88 1.18 -8.11
C THR A 120 13.46 0.62 -7.99
N ARG A 121 12.90 0.09 -9.09
CA ARG A 121 11.54 -0.48 -9.13
C ARG A 121 11.40 -1.80 -8.39
N LEU A 122 12.49 -2.55 -8.21
CA LEU A 122 12.52 -3.74 -7.38
C LEU A 122 12.55 -3.40 -5.88
N LEU A 123 13.28 -2.36 -5.49
CA LEU A 123 13.41 -1.95 -4.08
C LEU A 123 12.22 -1.12 -3.58
N LEU A 124 11.53 -0.41 -4.47
CA LEU A 124 10.46 0.49 -4.09
C LEU A 124 9.26 -0.22 -3.42
N PRO A 125 8.68 -1.32 -3.96
CA PRO A 125 7.55 -2.00 -3.32
C PRO A 125 7.82 -2.48 -1.88
N PRO A 126 8.89 -3.24 -1.56
CA PRO A 126 9.14 -3.67 -0.19
C PRO A 126 9.41 -2.48 0.74
N THR A 127 10.09 -1.44 0.26
CA THR A 127 10.34 -0.22 1.05
C THR A 127 9.04 0.50 1.38
N LEU A 128 8.14 0.65 0.41
CA LEU A 128 6.82 1.27 0.63
C LEU A 128 5.97 0.44 1.59
N VAL A 129 5.87 -0.87 1.38
CA VAL A 129 5.06 -1.75 2.23
C VAL A 129 5.58 -1.73 3.67
N TYR A 130 6.89 -1.93 3.87
CA TYR A 130 7.47 -1.90 5.20
C TYR A 130 7.34 -0.51 5.86
N GLY A 131 7.58 0.57 5.11
CA GLY A 131 7.44 1.94 5.61
C GLY A 131 6.01 2.29 6.03
N VAL A 132 5.02 1.94 5.21
CA VAL A 132 3.60 2.16 5.54
C VAL A 132 3.20 1.35 6.76
N LEU A 133 3.56 0.05 6.83
CA LEU A 133 3.24 -0.78 8.00
C LEU A 133 3.97 -0.33 9.26
N TYR A 134 5.24 0.07 9.15
CA TYR A 134 6.01 0.59 10.27
C TYR A 134 5.37 1.84 10.86
N LEU A 135 4.94 2.78 10.01
CA LEU A 135 4.26 4.00 10.43
C LEU A 135 2.86 3.73 10.98
N ALA A 136 2.07 2.90 10.28
CA ALA A 136 0.69 2.59 10.68
C ALA A 136 0.61 1.91 12.06
N PHE A 137 1.60 1.09 12.40
CA PHE A 137 1.68 0.40 13.69
C PHE A 137 2.68 1.04 14.67
N HIS A 138 3.15 2.26 14.39
CA HIS A 138 4.10 2.93 15.25
C HIS A 138 3.43 3.34 16.58
N PRO A 139 3.99 2.99 17.75
CA PRO A 139 3.33 3.24 19.05
C PRO A 139 2.97 4.70 19.31
N ARG A 140 3.75 5.66 18.79
CA ARG A 140 3.48 7.10 18.95
C ARG A 140 2.38 7.63 18.02
N LEU A 141 2.04 6.89 16.96
CA LEU A 141 0.99 7.28 16.02
C LEU A 141 -0.28 6.55 16.45
N HIS A 142 -1.06 7.17 17.33
CA HIS A 142 -2.35 6.65 17.80
C HIS A 142 -3.43 6.78 16.70
N MET A 143 -3.20 6.19 15.53
CA MET A 143 -4.13 6.20 14.38
C MET A 143 -5.30 5.23 14.58
N GLY A 144 -5.18 4.25 15.48
CA GLY A 144 -6.25 3.31 15.80
C GLY A 144 -7.51 3.97 16.35
N ASP A 145 -7.37 5.14 16.98
CA ASP A 145 -8.49 5.95 17.46
C ASP A 145 -9.12 6.81 16.36
N ALA A 146 -8.41 7.12 15.27
CA ALA A 146 -8.94 8.00 14.22
C ALA A 146 -10.17 7.39 13.54
N ALA A 147 -10.23 6.07 13.43
CA ALA A 147 -11.39 5.33 12.91
C ALA A 147 -12.68 5.57 13.73
N ARG A 148 -12.58 6.04 14.99
CA ARG A 148 -13.76 6.39 15.80
C ARG A 148 -14.52 7.60 15.26
N TYR A 149 -13.85 8.46 14.48
CA TYR A 149 -14.42 9.69 13.94
C TYR A 149 -15.05 9.51 12.56
N GLY A 150 -14.71 8.43 11.86
CA GLY A 150 -15.19 8.11 10.53
C GLY A 150 -14.11 7.50 9.65
N ASP A 151 -14.51 6.94 8.52
CA ASP A 151 -13.57 6.49 7.49
C ASP A 151 -13.33 7.62 6.47
N PHE A 152 -12.37 8.49 6.76
CA PHE A 152 -12.01 9.59 5.86
C PHE A 152 -11.12 9.14 4.71
N SER A 153 -10.61 7.91 4.75
CA SER A 153 -9.57 7.43 3.84
C SER A 153 -10.07 7.35 2.41
N TYR A 154 -11.31 6.88 2.23
CA TYR A 154 -11.94 6.72 0.92
C TYR A 154 -12.14 8.06 0.21
N GLY A 155 -12.81 9.02 0.87
CA GLY A 155 -12.98 10.37 0.32
C GLY A 155 -11.64 11.06 0.05
N THR A 156 -10.69 10.97 0.98
CA THR A 156 -9.35 11.56 0.79
C THR A 156 -8.66 10.98 -0.45
N TYR A 157 -8.71 9.65 -0.64
CA TYR A 157 -8.15 8.98 -1.82
C TYR A 157 -8.81 9.43 -3.13
N LEU A 158 -10.14 9.59 -3.12
CA LEU A 158 -10.92 10.01 -4.30
C LEU A 158 -10.59 11.45 -4.71
N TYR A 159 -10.53 12.37 -3.74
CA TYR A 159 -10.34 13.80 -4.00
C TYR A 159 -8.88 14.24 -4.07
N ALA A 160 -7.92 13.44 -3.61
CA ALA A 160 -6.51 13.84 -3.56
C ALA A 160 -5.95 14.27 -4.92
N PHE A 161 -6.19 13.47 -5.96
CA PHE A 161 -5.65 13.75 -7.28
C PHE A 161 -6.23 15.03 -7.92
N PRO A 162 -7.56 15.22 -8.01
CA PRO A 162 -8.10 16.46 -8.59
C PRO A 162 -7.67 17.70 -7.80
N ILE A 163 -7.60 17.61 -6.46
CA ILE A 163 -7.10 18.71 -5.62
C ILE A 163 -5.64 19.03 -5.92
N GLN A 164 -4.78 18.02 -6.03
CA GLN A 164 -3.39 18.20 -6.44
C GLN A 164 -3.28 18.87 -7.82
N GLN A 165 -4.08 18.45 -8.81
CA GLN A 165 -4.10 19.08 -10.13
C GLN A 165 -4.55 20.55 -10.06
N MET A 166 -5.61 20.84 -9.31
CA MET A 166 -6.09 22.21 -9.11
C MET A 166 -5.01 23.09 -8.47
N LEU A 167 -4.36 22.61 -7.41
CA LEU A 167 -3.27 23.33 -6.75
C LEU A 167 -2.06 23.51 -7.67
N ALA A 168 -1.71 22.50 -8.47
CA ALA A 168 -0.61 22.60 -9.42
C ALA A 168 -0.87 23.71 -10.47
N VAL A 169 -2.10 23.79 -10.98
CA VAL A 169 -2.52 24.82 -11.96
C VAL A 169 -2.64 26.21 -11.32
N LEU A 170 -3.15 26.31 -10.10
CA LEU A 170 -3.32 27.58 -9.38
C LEU A 170 -1.98 28.16 -8.92
N LEU A 171 -1.13 27.33 -8.32
CA LEU A 171 0.14 27.76 -7.74
C LEU A 171 1.24 27.85 -8.79
N ARG A 172 1.15 27.16 -9.94
CA ARG A 172 2.09 27.21 -11.07
C ARG A 172 3.57 27.12 -10.65
N GLY A 173 3.88 26.30 -9.65
CA GLY A 173 5.24 26.15 -9.13
C GLY A 173 5.80 27.37 -8.39
N LYS A 174 4.97 28.36 -8.04
CA LYS A 174 5.38 29.55 -7.28
C LYS A 174 5.64 29.28 -5.80
N VAL A 175 5.31 28.08 -5.32
CA VAL A 175 5.54 27.66 -3.93
C VAL A 175 6.56 26.52 -3.89
N ALA A 176 7.29 26.45 -2.79
CA ALA A 176 8.19 25.33 -2.53
C ALA A 176 7.39 24.01 -2.45
N PHE A 177 8.00 22.91 -2.89
CA PHE A 177 7.37 21.58 -2.91
C PHE A 177 6.78 21.15 -1.55
N PRO A 178 7.45 21.35 -0.39
CA PRO A 178 6.87 21.00 0.91
C PRO A 178 5.58 21.75 1.22
N VAL A 179 5.49 23.02 0.82
CA VAL A 179 4.29 23.86 1.02
C VAL A 179 3.16 23.37 0.11
N TYR A 180 3.46 23.07 -1.15
CA TYR A 180 2.50 22.44 -2.07
C TYR A 180 1.97 21.12 -1.52
N LEU A 181 2.86 20.25 -1.03
CA LEU A 181 2.49 18.95 -0.48
C LEU A 181 1.61 19.12 0.76
N GLY A 182 1.97 20.01 1.68
CA GLY A 182 1.17 20.31 2.87
C GLY A 182 -0.22 20.82 2.51
N ALA A 183 -0.32 21.77 1.57
CA ALA A 183 -1.59 22.29 1.09
C ALA A 183 -2.45 21.19 0.45
N ALA A 184 -1.85 20.36 -0.41
CA ALA A 184 -2.54 19.24 -1.03
C ALA A 184 -3.07 18.24 0.02
N MET A 185 -2.26 17.88 1.01
CA MET A 185 -2.69 16.97 2.08
C MET A 185 -3.86 17.56 2.89
N VAL A 186 -3.77 18.82 3.31
CA VAL A 186 -4.82 19.48 4.11
C VAL A 186 -6.12 19.60 3.31
N CYS A 187 -6.06 20.08 2.08
CA CYS A 187 -7.24 20.21 1.23
C CYS A 187 -7.88 18.85 0.92
N SER A 188 -7.08 17.82 0.66
CA SER A 188 -7.57 16.47 0.38
C SER A 188 -8.24 15.84 1.58
N LEU A 189 -7.63 15.99 2.77
CA LEU A 189 -8.23 15.50 4.01
C LEU A 189 -9.51 16.26 4.35
N ALA A 190 -9.55 17.58 4.16
CA ALA A 190 -10.75 18.38 4.38
C ALA A 190 -11.90 17.94 3.45
N ALA A 191 -11.60 17.67 2.17
CA ALA A 191 -12.57 17.12 1.23
C ALA A 191 -13.03 15.71 1.63
N GLY A 192 -12.11 14.85 2.10
CA GLY A 192 -12.46 13.52 2.61
C GLY A 192 -13.35 13.57 3.84
N VAL A 193 -13.07 14.47 4.78
CA VAL A 193 -13.91 14.71 5.97
C VAL A 193 -15.29 15.24 5.56
N ALA A 194 -15.36 16.18 4.63
CA ALA A 194 -16.62 16.68 4.10
C ALA A 194 -17.43 15.56 3.40
N SER A 195 -16.78 14.74 2.58
CA SER A 195 -17.37 13.56 1.92
C SER A 195 -18.00 12.61 2.93
N TRP A 196 -17.26 12.31 4.00
CA TRP A 196 -17.75 11.43 5.05
C TRP A 196 -19.03 11.96 5.70
N TYR A 197 -19.03 13.21 6.15
CA TYR A 197 -20.18 13.77 6.88
C TYR A 197 -21.38 14.11 5.99
N LEU A 198 -21.15 14.48 4.72
CA LEU A 198 -22.20 14.91 3.80
C LEU A 198 -22.79 13.75 3.00
N VAL A 199 -22.00 12.72 2.71
CA VAL A 199 -22.40 11.62 1.83
C VAL A 199 -22.29 10.29 2.56
N GLU A 200 -21.07 9.82 2.85
CA GLU A 200 -20.81 8.42 3.17
C GLU A 200 -21.50 7.96 4.46
N ARG A 201 -21.53 8.81 5.48
CA ARG A 201 -22.17 8.53 6.78
C ARG A 201 -23.66 8.18 6.66
N TRP A 202 -24.34 8.64 5.61
CA TRP A 202 -25.78 8.41 5.42
C TRP A 202 -26.09 7.08 4.73
N PHE A 203 -25.12 6.53 3.97
CA PHE A 203 -25.30 5.30 3.21
C PHE A 203 -24.65 4.08 3.88
N LEU A 204 -23.73 4.29 4.82
CA LEU A 204 -23.12 3.22 5.59
C LEU A 204 -24.02 2.84 6.78
N PRO A 205 -24.47 1.59 6.90
CA PRO A 205 -25.06 1.10 8.13
C PRO A 205 -24.06 1.34 9.25
N ARG A 206 -24.52 1.80 10.42
CA ARG A 206 -23.66 1.79 11.62
C ARG A 206 -23.32 0.33 11.87
N ILE A 207 -22.13 -0.09 11.44
CA ILE A 207 -21.59 -1.40 11.79
C ILE A 207 -21.53 -1.38 13.30
N ARG A 208 -22.49 -2.07 13.94
CA ARG A 208 -22.40 -2.42 15.35
C ARG A 208 -21.09 -3.17 15.45
N SER A 209 -20.11 -2.57 16.10
CA SER A 209 -18.86 -3.22 16.47
C SER A 209 -19.26 -4.56 17.09
N GLY A 210 -19.09 -5.65 16.35
CA GLY A 210 -19.29 -6.99 16.88
C GLY A 210 -18.40 -7.15 18.12
N PRO A 211 -18.78 -8.00 19.08
CA PRO A 211 -18.03 -8.16 20.32
C PRO A 211 -16.56 -8.36 19.97
N ARG A 212 -15.70 -7.50 20.52
CA ARG A 212 -14.24 -7.63 20.44
C ARG A 212 -13.92 -9.11 20.64
N HIS A 213 -13.25 -9.73 19.68
CA HIS A 213 -12.76 -11.09 19.83
C HIS A 213 -11.69 -11.05 20.94
N GLU A 214 -12.15 -11.19 22.18
CA GLU A 214 -11.37 -11.22 23.43
C GLU A 214 -10.69 -12.59 23.59
N LYS A 215 -10.18 -13.17 22.49
CA LYS A 215 -9.57 -14.51 22.48
C LYS A 215 -8.07 -14.55 22.29
N ASP A 216 -7.40 -13.42 22.02
CA ASP A 216 -5.93 -13.36 21.94
C ASP A 216 -5.27 -12.76 23.20
N ALA A 217 -6.05 -12.54 24.27
CA ALA A 217 -5.52 -12.10 25.55
C ALA A 217 -5.33 -13.31 26.51
N ARG A 218 -4.12 -13.91 26.45
CA ARG A 218 -3.47 -14.89 27.36
C ARG A 218 -3.51 -16.36 26.87
N PRO A 219 -2.33 -17.03 26.84
CA PRO A 219 -1.42 -17.09 27.98
C PRO A 219 0.05 -16.73 27.66
N LEU A 220 0.37 -15.43 27.59
CA LEU A 220 1.75 -14.95 27.87
C LEU A 220 2.06 -14.91 29.37
N ALA A 221 1.11 -15.34 30.22
CA ALA A 221 1.28 -15.41 31.67
C ALA A 221 1.84 -16.77 32.14
N GLU A 222 1.72 -17.84 31.36
CA GLU A 222 2.23 -19.17 31.73
C GLU A 222 3.72 -19.37 31.40
N GLU A 223 4.23 -18.72 30.35
CA GLU A 223 5.67 -18.78 30.02
C GLU A 223 6.54 -17.94 30.96
N ALA A 224 5.99 -16.93 31.63
CA ALA A 224 6.72 -16.12 32.62
C ALA A 224 6.99 -16.87 33.93
N THR A 225 6.30 -17.99 34.19
CA THR A 225 6.51 -18.83 35.38
C THR A 225 7.46 -20.02 35.15
N LEU A 226 7.88 -20.28 33.90
CA LEU A 226 8.75 -21.43 33.55
C LEU A 226 10.20 -21.04 33.26
N VAL A 227 10.55 -19.75 33.37
CA VAL A 227 11.93 -19.26 33.22
C VAL A 227 12.29 -18.41 34.44
N ALA A 228 12.37 -19.06 35.59
CA ALA A 228 13.02 -18.52 36.78
C ALA A 228 13.79 -19.65 37.48
N PRO A 229 15.14 -19.63 37.47
CA PRO A 229 15.92 -20.03 38.62
C PRO A 229 15.96 -18.91 39.66
#